data_AF-A0A2M8A694-F1
#
_entry.id   AF-A0A2M8A694-F1
#
_cell.length_a   1.000
_cell.length_b   1.000
_cell.length_c   1.000
_cell.angle_alpha   90.00
_cell.angle_beta   90.00
_cell.angle_gamma   90.00
#
_symmetry.space_group_name_H-M   'P 1'
#
loop_
_entity.id
_entity.type
_entity.pdbx_description
1 polymer ?
#
loop_
_entity_poly.entity_id
_entity_poly.type
_entity_poly.pdbx_seq_one_letter_code
_entity_poly.pdbx_strand_id
1 'polypeptide(L)'
;MKTTTKHILLATIFFELISCGLQQNSDTKISNPKVEDAYKPTFTVTLLYDKLEYSFKQMQPNNFEQIFVDWNRTIKPNSDDFIHQNDTINALFDVYKEFYKPLDLLKLGDWEWENDLNSKCKYVVVQNKIFYSILLTDNFDDFEWQKSKKDSIENFRPPINLDKDKVLYLTDEYAKSINKFLGTESAKLGKVNIMNPARPDGDSEKRYEILRPYIPILHGHWGDVGILKLIRTLV
;
A
#
# COMPACT_ATOMS: atom_id res chain seq x y z
N MET A 1 -16.65 -38.00 -21.03
CA MET A 1 -16.35 -37.36 -19.73
C MET A 1 -15.63 -36.06 -20.00
N LYS A 2 -16.25 -34.90 -19.72
CA LYS A 2 -15.61 -33.59 -19.81
C LYS A 2 -14.82 -33.37 -18.52
N THR A 3 -13.50 -33.32 -18.62
CA THR A 3 -12.61 -32.95 -17.52
C THR A 3 -12.64 -31.44 -17.35
N THR A 4 -13.25 -30.99 -16.26
CA THR A 4 -13.26 -29.59 -15.83
C THR A 4 -11.90 -29.27 -15.23
N THR A 5 -11.00 -28.68 -16.03
CA THR A 5 -9.69 -28.21 -15.55
C THR A 5 -9.92 -27.03 -14.60
N LYS A 6 -9.72 -27.26 -13.30
CA LYS A 6 -9.68 -26.19 -12.30
C LYS A 6 -8.34 -25.46 -12.45
N HIS A 7 -8.38 -24.20 -12.83
CA HIS A 7 -7.19 -23.36 -12.89
C HIS A 7 -6.77 -23.03 -11.46
N ILE A 8 -5.58 -23.47 -11.08
CA ILE A 8 -4.97 -23.14 -9.80
C ILE A 8 -4.33 -21.78 -9.97
N LEU A 9 -4.92 -20.80 -9.29
CA LEU A 9 -4.40 -19.45 -9.22
C LEU A 9 -3.30 -19.43 -8.15
N LEU A 10 -2.05 -19.60 -8.57
CA LEU A 10 -0.94 -19.34 -7.65
C LEU A 10 -0.70 -17.84 -7.63
N ALA A 11 -0.79 -17.26 -6.45
CA ALA A 11 -0.21 -15.96 -6.22
C ALA A 11 1.19 -16.09 -5.69
N THR A 12 2.11 -15.51 -6.44
CA THR A 12 3.38 -15.08 -5.90
C THR A 12 3.22 -13.61 -5.62
N ILE A 13 2.98 -13.27 -4.36
CA ILE A 13 3.21 -11.89 -3.92
C ILE A 13 4.71 -11.76 -3.70
N PHE A 14 5.38 -11.31 -4.75
CA PHE A 14 6.61 -10.56 -4.61
C PHE A 14 6.24 -9.08 -4.66
N PHE A 15 6.97 -8.26 -3.90
CA PHE A 15 7.27 -6.91 -4.37
C PHE A 15 7.80 -7.07 -5.80
N GLU A 16 6.91 -6.79 -6.75
CA GLU A 16 6.90 -7.31 -8.12
C GLU A 16 6.52 -8.81 -8.30
N LEU A 17 5.20 -9.01 -8.54
CA LEU A 17 4.58 -9.93 -9.51
C LEU A 17 4.32 -11.41 -9.13
N ILE A 18 3.06 -11.85 -9.33
CA ILE A 18 2.55 -12.94 -10.20
C ILE A 18 1.21 -13.48 -9.69
N SER A 19 0.16 -13.49 -10.52
CA SER A 19 -0.94 -14.46 -10.40
C SER A 19 -1.70 -14.70 -11.71
N CYS A 20 -2.17 -15.93 -11.93
CA CYS A 20 -2.65 -16.48 -13.21
C CYS A 20 -4.05 -16.00 -13.65
N GLY A 21 -4.35 -16.04 -14.94
CA GLY A 21 -5.71 -15.92 -15.48
C GLY A 21 -5.76 -16.33 -16.95
N LEU A 22 -6.54 -17.37 -17.25
CA LEU A 22 -6.60 -18.01 -18.57
C LEU A 22 -7.20 -17.11 -19.66
N GLN A 23 -6.67 -17.29 -20.87
CA GLN A 23 -7.16 -16.69 -22.10
C GLN A 23 -8.28 -17.58 -22.70
N GLN A 24 -9.53 -17.12 -22.66
CA GLN A 24 -10.55 -17.62 -23.58
C GLN A 24 -10.47 -16.81 -24.88
N ASN A 25 -10.24 -17.52 -25.99
CA ASN A 25 -10.58 -17.02 -27.32
C ASN A 25 -12.10 -17.04 -27.46
N SER A 26 -12.70 -15.86 -27.57
CA SER A 26 -13.98 -15.70 -28.25
C SER A 26 -14.07 -14.30 -28.83
N ASP A 27 -14.14 -14.24 -30.17
CA ASP A 27 -14.72 -13.13 -30.91
C ASP A 27 -16.11 -12.82 -30.36
N THR A 28 -16.18 -11.83 -29.46
CA THR A 28 -17.36 -11.00 -29.23
C THR A 28 -16.92 -9.83 -28.36
N LYS A 29 -16.87 -8.61 -28.95
CA LYS A 29 -16.84 -7.37 -28.18
C LYS A 29 -18.18 -7.22 -27.46
N ILE A 30 -18.36 -7.95 -26.37
CA ILE A 30 -19.24 -7.53 -25.29
C ILE A 30 -18.29 -6.89 -24.28
N SER A 31 -18.00 -5.60 -24.48
CA SER A 31 -17.36 -4.83 -23.42
C SER A 31 -18.37 -4.72 -22.30
N ASN A 32 -18.33 -5.64 -21.34
CA ASN A 32 -18.99 -5.42 -20.07
C ASN A 32 -18.54 -4.04 -19.57
N PRO A 33 -19.47 -3.17 -19.14
CA PRO A 33 -19.11 -1.85 -18.65
C PRO A 33 -18.13 -2.02 -17.49
N LYS A 34 -16.96 -1.40 -17.61
CA LYS A 34 -15.97 -1.37 -16.53
C LYS A 34 -16.64 -0.70 -15.33
N VAL A 35 -16.69 -1.40 -14.19
CA VAL A 35 -17.20 -0.80 -12.95
C VAL A 35 -16.18 0.25 -12.53
N GLU A 36 -16.59 1.52 -12.60
CA GLU A 36 -15.74 2.61 -12.15
C GLU A 36 -15.66 2.61 -10.62
N ASP A 37 -14.47 2.93 -10.12
CA ASP A 37 -14.29 3.13 -8.69
C ASP A 37 -15.01 4.40 -8.24
N ALA A 38 -15.82 4.30 -7.19
CA ALA A 38 -16.65 5.39 -6.70
C ALA A 38 -15.89 6.38 -5.79
N TYR A 39 -14.58 6.17 -5.56
CA TYR A 39 -13.79 7.04 -4.71
C TYR A 39 -13.77 8.47 -5.24
N LYS A 40 -14.05 9.40 -4.33
CA LYS A 40 -13.89 10.83 -4.54
C LYS A 40 -13.07 11.38 -3.37
N PRO A 41 -12.00 12.14 -3.64
CA PRO A 41 -11.21 12.75 -2.58
C PRO A 41 -12.09 13.60 -1.65
N THR A 42 -12.05 13.28 -0.37
CA THR A 42 -12.75 14.06 0.66
C THR A 42 -11.93 15.28 1.09
N PHE A 43 -10.60 15.21 0.97
CA PHE A 43 -9.67 16.27 1.29
C PHE A 43 -8.79 16.59 0.10
N THR A 44 -8.40 17.86 -0.05
CA THR A 44 -7.31 18.24 -0.94
C THR A 44 -5.98 18.06 -0.22
N VAL A 45 -4.89 17.97 -1.00
CA VAL A 45 -3.52 17.89 -0.45
C VAL A 45 -3.24 19.04 0.51
N THR A 46 -3.61 20.26 0.13
CA THR A 46 -3.38 21.47 0.94
C THR A 46 -4.17 21.42 2.25
N LEU A 47 -5.46 21.09 2.19
CA LEU A 47 -6.31 21.07 3.38
C LEU A 47 -5.82 20.04 4.41
N LEU A 48 -5.44 18.85 3.97
CA LEU A 48 -4.91 17.81 4.87
C LEU A 48 -3.54 18.19 5.43
N TYR A 49 -2.66 18.77 4.61
CA TYR A 49 -1.37 19.31 5.07
C TYR A 49 -1.57 20.40 6.15
N ASP A 50 -2.46 21.36 5.91
CA ASP A 50 -2.71 22.46 6.86
C ASP A 50 -3.27 21.93 8.19
N LYS A 51 -4.11 20.88 8.16
CA LYS A 51 -4.58 20.21 9.39
C LYS A 51 -3.44 19.56 10.17
N LEU A 52 -2.53 18.86 9.49
CA LEU A 52 -1.35 18.26 10.13
C LEU A 52 -0.43 19.34 10.71
N GLU A 53 -0.17 20.39 9.94
CA GLU A 53 0.68 21.52 10.33
C GLU A 53 0.10 22.29 11.53
N TYR A 54 -1.20 22.54 11.53
CA TYR A 54 -1.89 23.18 12.65
C TYR A 54 -1.79 22.32 13.91
N SER A 55 -2.05 21.01 13.79
CA SER A 55 -1.97 20.07 14.91
C SER A 55 -0.56 20.01 15.50
N PHE A 56 0.45 20.06 14.65
CA PHE A 56 1.86 20.13 15.04
C PHE A 56 2.19 21.42 15.80
N LYS A 57 1.82 22.58 15.25
CA LYS A 57 2.11 23.90 15.84
C LYS A 57 1.41 24.12 17.18
N GLN A 58 0.19 23.60 17.33
CA GLN A 58 -0.57 23.73 18.57
C GLN A 58 -0.17 22.70 19.63
N MET A 59 0.70 21.73 19.30
CA MET A 59 1.07 20.60 20.16
C MET A 59 -0.15 19.91 20.77
N GLN A 60 -1.19 19.66 19.97
CA GLN A 60 -2.44 19.02 20.42
C GLN A 60 -2.53 17.58 19.89
N PRO A 61 -2.14 16.56 20.68
CA PRO A 61 -2.14 15.16 20.24
C PRO A 61 -3.51 14.67 19.76
N ASN A 62 -4.60 15.14 20.39
CA ASN A 62 -5.96 14.74 20.06
C ASN A 62 -6.37 15.13 18.63
N ASN A 63 -5.78 16.19 18.07
CA ASN A 63 -6.10 16.61 16.70
C ASN A 63 -5.49 15.66 15.67
N PHE A 64 -4.34 15.05 15.96
CA PHE A 64 -3.78 14.02 15.09
C PHE A 64 -4.67 12.78 15.06
N GLU A 65 -5.12 12.31 16.22
CA GLU A 65 -6.03 11.16 16.30
C GLU A 65 -7.30 11.38 15.47
N GLN A 66 -7.89 12.56 15.55
CA GLN A 66 -9.09 12.89 14.78
C GLN A 66 -8.88 12.83 13.26
N ILE A 67 -7.69 13.20 12.75
CA ILE A 67 -7.35 13.09 11.33
C ILE A 67 -7.41 11.63 10.86
N PHE A 68 -6.89 10.70 11.66
CA PHE A 68 -6.88 9.27 11.32
C PHE A 68 -8.26 8.62 11.48
N VAL A 69 -9.04 9.02 12.50
CA VAL A 69 -10.45 8.60 12.64
C VAL A 69 -11.27 9.06 11.42
N ASP A 70 -11.09 10.30 10.98
CA ASP A 70 -11.78 10.80 9.79
C ASP A 70 -11.33 10.07 8.51
N TRP A 71 -10.04 9.74 8.39
CA TRP A 71 -9.52 8.95 7.28
C TRP A 71 -10.18 7.57 7.22
N ASN A 72 -10.20 6.82 8.32
CA ASN A 72 -10.85 5.51 8.42
C ASN A 72 -12.36 5.59 8.08
N ARG A 73 -13.02 6.65 8.55
CA ARG A 73 -14.46 6.83 8.34
C ARG A 73 -14.80 7.17 6.89
N THR A 74 -13.98 7.94 6.21
CA THR A 74 -14.30 8.52 4.89
C THR A 74 -13.88 7.62 3.73
N ILE A 75 -12.77 6.89 3.84
CA ILE A 75 -12.25 6.07 2.75
C ILE A 75 -12.62 4.62 2.99
N LYS A 76 -13.46 4.07 2.11
CA LYS A 76 -14.01 2.71 2.21
C LYS A 76 -13.34 1.73 1.25
N PRO A 77 -13.41 0.42 1.54
CA PRO A 77 -12.96 -0.62 0.62
C PRO A 77 -13.63 -0.50 -0.75
N ASN A 78 -13.02 -1.06 -1.79
CA ASN A 78 -13.69 -1.21 -3.08
C ASN A 78 -14.97 -2.05 -2.92
N SER A 79 -15.99 -1.74 -3.73
CA SER A 79 -17.26 -2.47 -3.72
C SER A 79 -17.08 -3.90 -4.23
N ASP A 80 -17.99 -4.80 -3.81
CA ASP A 80 -18.00 -6.17 -4.32
C ASP A 80 -18.14 -6.22 -5.84
N ASP A 81 -18.92 -5.32 -6.43
CA ASP A 81 -19.07 -5.20 -7.89
C ASP A 81 -17.74 -4.85 -8.58
N PHE A 82 -16.92 -3.98 -7.98
CA PHE A 82 -15.60 -3.65 -8.51
C PHE A 82 -14.63 -4.83 -8.38
N ILE A 83 -14.68 -5.56 -7.27
CA ILE A 83 -13.78 -6.68 -6.99
C ILE A 83 -14.07 -7.85 -7.93
N HIS A 84 -15.34 -8.17 -8.14
CA HIS A 84 -15.77 -9.31 -8.97
C HIS A 84 -16.05 -8.93 -10.43
N GLN A 85 -15.55 -7.77 -10.89
CA GLN A 85 -15.78 -7.30 -12.25
C GLN A 85 -15.16 -8.20 -13.33
N ASN A 86 -14.09 -8.93 -12.99
CA ASN A 86 -13.50 -10.00 -13.81
C ASN A 86 -12.59 -10.92 -12.96
N ASP A 87 -12.25 -12.08 -13.53
CA ASP A 87 -11.46 -13.11 -12.86
C ASP A 87 -10.07 -12.63 -12.40
N THR A 88 -9.39 -11.81 -13.20
CA THR A 88 -8.06 -11.27 -12.86
C THR A 88 -8.13 -10.34 -11.65
N ILE A 89 -9.10 -9.43 -11.61
CA ILE A 89 -9.26 -8.52 -10.48
C ILE A 89 -9.66 -9.30 -9.24
N ASN A 90 -10.62 -10.22 -9.34
CA ASN A 90 -11.05 -11.04 -8.21
C ASN A 90 -9.87 -11.82 -7.61
N ALA A 91 -9.12 -12.50 -8.48
CA ALA A 91 -7.89 -13.20 -8.15
C ALA A 91 -6.90 -12.31 -7.38
N LEU A 92 -6.57 -11.13 -7.89
CA LEU A 92 -5.62 -10.22 -7.24
C LEU A 92 -6.05 -9.81 -5.83
N PHE A 93 -7.35 -9.62 -5.59
CA PHE A 93 -7.86 -9.30 -4.26
C PHE A 93 -7.78 -10.50 -3.31
N ASP A 94 -8.09 -11.71 -3.77
CA ASP A 94 -8.01 -12.93 -2.95
C ASP A 94 -6.56 -13.20 -2.53
N VAL A 95 -5.67 -13.11 -3.51
CA VAL A 95 -4.23 -13.19 -3.35
C VAL A 95 -3.75 -12.19 -2.32
N TYR A 96 -4.08 -10.91 -2.49
CA TYR A 96 -3.63 -9.87 -1.58
C TYR A 96 -4.07 -10.14 -0.14
N LYS A 97 -5.32 -10.56 0.08
CA LYS A 97 -5.84 -10.87 1.42
C LYS A 97 -5.09 -12.04 2.08
N GLU A 98 -4.66 -13.02 1.30
CA GLU A 98 -3.95 -14.18 1.82
C GLU A 98 -2.56 -13.82 2.34
N PHE A 99 -1.83 -12.99 1.60
CA PHE A 99 -0.44 -12.63 1.93
C PHE A 99 -0.31 -11.39 2.79
N TYR A 100 -1.26 -10.44 2.73
CA TYR A 100 -1.16 -9.22 3.51
C TYR A 100 -1.43 -9.47 4.99
N LYS A 101 -0.37 -9.60 5.79
CA LYS A 101 -0.41 -9.80 7.25
C LYS A 101 0.33 -8.65 7.97
N PRO A 102 -0.23 -7.43 8.02
CA PRO A 102 0.48 -6.23 8.48
C PRO A 102 0.90 -6.23 9.95
N LEU A 103 0.31 -7.12 10.76
CA LEU A 103 0.60 -7.29 12.19
C LEU A 103 1.52 -8.49 12.47
N ASP A 104 1.91 -9.25 11.45
CA ASP A 104 2.69 -10.49 11.57
C ASP A 104 3.91 -10.42 10.64
N LEU A 105 4.77 -9.41 10.91
CA LEU A 105 5.94 -9.11 10.08
C LEU A 105 6.99 -10.22 10.09
N LEU A 106 7.01 -11.06 11.13
CA LEU A 106 7.94 -12.20 11.27
C LEU A 106 7.79 -13.24 10.16
N LYS A 107 6.64 -13.30 9.48
CA LYS A 107 6.41 -14.20 8.34
C LYS A 107 7.13 -13.79 7.06
N LEU A 108 7.63 -12.56 6.97
CA LEU A 108 8.32 -12.03 5.79
C LEU A 108 9.85 -12.05 5.92
N GLY A 109 10.40 -12.50 7.06
CA GLY A 109 11.83 -12.58 7.34
C GLY A 109 12.32 -11.58 8.39
N ASP A 110 13.60 -11.69 8.79
CA ASP A 110 14.24 -10.72 9.68
C ASP A 110 14.55 -9.42 8.93
N TRP A 111 13.98 -8.32 9.42
CA TRP A 111 14.01 -7.05 8.70
C TRP A 111 15.06 -6.06 9.23
N GLU A 112 15.65 -5.27 8.34
CA GLU A 112 16.67 -4.24 8.66
C GLU A 112 16.17 -3.12 9.60
N TRP A 113 14.86 -3.09 9.89
CA TRP A 113 14.18 -2.02 10.62
C TRP A 113 13.49 -2.49 11.91
N GLU A 114 13.90 -3.67 12.40
CA GLU A 114 13.29 -4.38 13.54
C GLU A 114 11.89 -4.92 13.21
N ASN A 115 11.60 -6.14 13.66
CA ASN A 115 10.35 -6.85 13.35
C ASN A 115 9.12 -6.29 14.10
N ASP A 116 9.29 -5.21 14.87
CA ASP A 116 8.25 -4.58 15.69
C ASP A 116 7.74 -3.23 15.12
N LEU A 117 8.23 -2.80 13.95
CA LEU A 117 7.95 -1.47 13.35
C LEU A 117 6.45 -1.11 13.35
N ASN A 118 5.58 -2.07 13.01
CA ASN A 118 4.13 -1.85 12.94
C ASN A 118 3.41 -2.18 14.25
N SER A 119 4.07 -2.89 15.18
CA SER A 119 3.43 -3.47 16.37
C SER A 119 2.88 -2.43 17.35
N LYS A 120 3.40 -1.20 17.28
CA LYS A 120 3.03 -0.08 18.17
C LYS A 120 2.11 0.95 17.49
N CYS A 121 1.78 0.76 16.21
CA CYS A 121 0.92 1.67 15.47
C CYS A 121 -0.56 1.43 15.82
N LYS A 122 -1.32 2.51 16.02
CA LYS A 122 -2.79 2.43 16.19
C LYS A 122 -3.50 1.93 14.93
N TYR A 123 -2.98 2.31 13.77
CA TYR A 123 -3.56 2.01 12.47
C TYR A 123 -2.59 1.26 11.57
N VAL A 124 -3.16 0.40 10.74
CA VAL A 124 -2.55 -0.24 9.60
C VAL A 124 -2.91 0.57 8.36
N VAL A 125 -1.95 0.77 7.45
CA VAL A 125 -2.22 1.48 6.21
C VAL A 125 -2.04 0.55 5.02
N VAL A 126 -2.97 0.61 4.07
CA VAL A 126 -3.05 -0.18 2.84
C VAL A 126 -2.67 0.70 1.65
N GLN A 127 -1.80 0.21 0.77
CA GLN A 127 -1.30 0.97 -0.38
C GLN A 127 -2.38 1.33 -1.39
N ASN A 128 -2.29 2.53 -1.97
CA ASN A 128 -3.26 3.04 -2.96
C ASN A 128 -3.20 2.30 -4.30
N LYS A 129 -2.09 1.64 -4.59
CA LYS A 129 -1.81 1.05 -5.89
C LYS A 129 -1.17 -0.31 -5.72
N ILE A 130 -1.61 -1.28 -6.53
CA ILE A 130 -0.95 -2.57 -6.65
C ILE A 130 -0.48 -2.78 -8.09
N PHE A 131 0.76 -3.22 -8.24
CA PHE A 131 1.31 -3.68 -9.50
C PHE A 131 1.23 -5.20 -9.56
N TYR A 132 0.91 -5.74 -10.72
CA TYR A 132 0.83 -7.17 -10.92
C TYR A 132 1.32 -7.56 -12.31
N SER A 133 1.72 -8.82 -12.43
CA SER A 133 1.95 -9.44 -13.74
C SER A 133 1.17 -10.70 -13.86
N ILE A 134 0.76 -10.93 -15.10
CA ILE A 134 0.17 -12.17 -15.55
C ILE A 134 1.27 -12.95 -16.28
N LEU A 135 1.51 -14.17 -15.83
CA LEU A 135 2.40 -15.10 -16.53
C LEU A 135 1.72 -15.63 -17.78
N LEU A 136 2.51 -15.80 -18.84
CA LEU A 136 2.04 -16.38 -20.10
C LEU A 136 2.06 -17.92 -20.07
N THR A 137 2.69 -18.51 -19.07
CA THR A 137 2.85 -19.95 -18.89
C THR A 137 2.67 -20.30 -17.41
N ASP A 138 2.13 -21.48 -17.14
CA ASP A 138 2.06 -22.10 -15.82
C ASP A 138 3.34 -22.90 -15.48
N ASN A 139 4.26 -23.05 -16.45
CA ASN A 139 5.57 -23.64 -16.21
C ASN A 139 6.52 -22.63 -15.54
N PHE A 140 6.87 -22.89 -14.29
CA PHE A 140 7.83 -22.08 -13.53
C PHE A 140 9.27 -22.23 -14.01
N ASP A 141 9.61 -23.36 -14.65
CA ASP A 141 10.99 -23.61 -15.12
C ASP A 141 11.38 -22.70 -16.30
N ASP A 142 10.39 -22.22 -17.07
CA ASP A 142 10.55 -21.31 -18.21
C ASP A 142 10.20 -19.85 -17.84
N PHE A 143 10.30 -19.49 -16.55
CA PHE A 143 9.92 -18.17 -16.06
C PHE A 143 10.86 -17.07 -16.60
N GLU A 144 10.34 -16.24 -17.50
CA GLU A 144 11.00 -15.02 -17.97
C GLU A 144 10.18 -13.78 -17.58
N TRP A 145 10.58 -13.13 -16.50
CA TRP A 145 9.88 -11.95 -15.97
C TRP A 145 9.73 -10.81 -17.01
N GLN A 146 10.67 -10.69 -17.95
CA GLN A 146 10.63 -9.68 -19.01
C GLN A 146 9.48 -9.90 -19.99
N LYS A 147 9.01 -11.15 -20.15
CA LYS A 147 7.92 -11.51 -21.08
C LYS A 147 6.53 -11.39 -20.45
N SER A 148 6.45 -11.12 -19.14
CA SER A 148 5.17 -11.02 -18.45
C SER A 148 4.39 -9.76 -18.85
N LYS A 149 3.06 -9.87 -18.89
CA LYS A 149 2.20 -8.69 -19.05
C LYS A 149 2.10 -7.98 -17.71
N LYS A 150 2.65 -6.77 -17.63
CA LYS A 150 2.62 -5.89 -16.46
C LYS A 150 1.42 -4.96 -16.51
N ASP A 151 0.75 -4.78 -15.39
CA ASP A 151 -0.36 -3.84 -15.24
C ASP A 151 -0.48 -3.39 -13.77
N SER A 152 -1.45 -2.52 -13.48
CA SER A 152 -1.70 -2.02 -12.12
C SER A 152 -3.16 -1.67 -11.86
N ILE A 153 -3.56 -1.80 -10.59
CA ILE A 153 -4.84 -1.30 -10.09
C ILE A 153 -4.56 -0.07 -9.25
N GLU A 154 -5.06 1.08 -9.69
CA GLU A 154 -5.12 2.30 -8.89
C GLU A 154 -6.30 2.24 -7.93
N ASN A 155 -6.28 3.06 -6.87
CA ASN A 155 -7.35 3.12 -5.88
C ASN A 155 -7.64 1.74 -5.24
N PHE A 156 -6.59 0.98 -5.04
CA PHE A 156 -6.63 -0.38 -4.51
C PHE A 156 -6.94 -0.35 -3.01
N ARG A 157 -8.15 -0.78 -2.66
CA ARG A 157 -8.69 -0.74 -1.30
C ARG A 157 -9.38 -2.08 -0.97
N PRO A 158 -8.62 -3.17 -0.86
CA PRO A 158 -9.16 -4.49 -0.57
C PRO A 158 -9.87 -4.51 0.79
N PRO A 159 -11.05 -5.13 0.91
CA PRO A 159 -11.64 -5.40 2.21
C PRO A 159 -10.73 -6.39 2.94
N ILE A 160 -10.19 -5.98 4.08
CA ILE A 160 -9.25 -6.78 4.87
C ILE A 160 -9.92 -7.23 6.16
N ASN A 161 -9.69 -8.49 6.54
CA ASN A 161 -10.16 -9.06 7.79
C ASN A 161 -9.23 -8.66 8.94
N LEU A 162 -9.26 -7.38 9.27
CA LEU A 162 -8.69 -6.79 10.48
C LEU A 162 -9.79 -6.03 11.22
N ASP A 163 -9.52 -5.63 12.46
CA ASP A 163 -10.37 -4.67 13.15
C ASP A 163 -10.58 -3.45 12.24
N LYS A 164 -11.83 -3.23 11.79
CA LYS A 164 -12.16 -2.27 10.73
C LYS A 164 -11.77 -0.85 11.13
N ASP A 165 -11.76 -0.56 12.44
CA ASP A 165 -11.39 0.74 12.98
C ASP A 165 -9.88 1.01 12.93
N LYS A 166 -9.08 0.01 12.54
CA LYS A 166 -7.62 0.10 12.43
C LYS A 166 -7.11 0.19 10.99
N VAL A 167 -7.95 0.04 9.97
CA VAL A 167 -7.50 0.02 8.57
C VAL A 167 -7.65 1.39 7.92
N LEU A 168 -6.55 1.91 7.36
CA LEU A 168 -6.52 3.13 6.58
C LEU A 168 -6.16 2.81 5.14
N TYR A 169 -6.97 3.26 4.20
CA TYR A 169 -6.68 3.09 2.79
C TYR A 169 -5.96 4.31 2.25
N LEU A 170 -4.70 4.14 1.85
CA LEU A 170 -3.90 5.22 1.28
C LEU A 170 -4.50 5.71 -0.01
N THR A 171 -4.48 7.03 -0.16
CA THR A 171 -4.82 7.72 -1.39
C THR A 171 -3.71 8.70 -1.71
N ASP A 172 -3.71 9.18 -2.95
CA ASP A 172 -2.73 10.16 -3.42
C ASP A 172 -2.71 11.43 -2.56
N GLU A 173 -3.87 11.89 -2.10
CA GLU A 173 -3.96 13.10 -1.28
C GLU A 173 -3.29 12.88 0.07
N TYR A 174 -3.61 11.78 0.74
CA TYR A 174 -2.98 11.43 2.02
C TYR A 174 -1.48 11.20 1.87
N ALA A 175 -1.06 10.46 0.83
CA ALA A 175 0.36 10.22 0.57
C ALA A 175 1.14 11.52 0.39
N LYS A 176 0.65 12.42 -0.48
CA LYS A 176 1.28 13.70 -0.77
C LYS A 176 1.29 14.63 0.44
N SER A 177 0.17 14.74 1.17
CA SER A 177 0.07 15.61 2.34
C SER A 177 0.96 15.15 3.49
N ILE A 178 1.00 13.85 3.78
CA ILE A 178 1.82 13.34 4.88
C ILE A 178 3.30 13.43 4.50
N ASN A 179 3.70 13.12 3.27
CA ASN A 179 5.09 13.33 2.82
C ASN A 179 5.50 14.80 2.91
N LYS A 180 4.63 15.71 2.46
CA LYS A 180 4.87 17.15 2.57
C LYS A 180 4.98 17.58 4.04
N PHE A 181 4.12 17.05 4.90
CA PHE A 181 4.16 17.33 6.33
C PHE A 181 5.47 16.85 6.94
N LEU A 182 5.86 15.60 6.71
CA LEU A 182 7.08 15.00 7.28
C LEU A 182 8.36 15.75 6.88
N GLY A 183 8.35 16.45 5.74
CA GLY A 183 9.49 17.24 5.29
C GLY A 183 10.59 16.41 4.63
N THR A 184 11.67 17.08 4.25
CA THR A 184 12.82 16.46 3.56
C THR A 184 14.13 16.66 4.32
N GLU A 185 14.08 17.23 5.52
CA GLU A 185 15.29 17.39 6.35
C GLU A 185 15.73 16.02 6.86
N SER A 186 16.94 15.62 6.47
CA SER A 186 17.53 14.36 6.89
C SER A 186 19.00 14.57 7.26
N ALA A 187 19.47 13.84 8.26
CA ALA A 187 20.88 13.76 8.57
C ALA A 187 21.65 13.26 7.34
N LYS A 188 22.83 13.85 7.06
CA LYS A 188 23.70 13.39 5.97
C LYS A 188 23.98 11.89 6.13
N LEU A 189 23.83 11.14 5.04
CA LEU A 189 24.29 9.76 4.93
C LEU A 189 25.73 9.66 5.44
N GLY A 190 26.04 8.64 6.24
CA GLY A 190 27.40 8.43 6.72
C GLY A 190 27.84 9.27 7.93
N LYS A 191 26.95 10.03 8.60
CA LYS A 191 27.31 10.79 9.82
C LYS A 191 27.84 9.91 10.97
N VAL A 192 27.53 8.61 10.96
CA VAL A 192 27.98 7.62 11.96
C VAL A 192 28.58 6.36 11.30
N ASN A 193 27.98 5.85 10.21
CA ASN A 193 28.52 4.76 9.37
C ASN A 193 27.88 4.82 7.97
N ILE A 194 28.58 4.36 6.93
CA ILE A 194 28.11 4.27 5.53
C ILE A 194 26.85 3.41 5.36
N MET A 195 26.60 2.49 6.30
CA MET A 195 25.42 1.62 6.33
C MET A 195 24.23 2.24 7.08
N ASN A 196 24.37 3.42 7.70
CA ASN A 196 23.25 4.03 8.41
C ASN A 196 22.32 4.76 7.43
N PRO A 197 21.01 4.46 7.45
CA PRO A 197 20.05 5.16 6.63
C PRO A 197 20.00 6.65 6.96
N ALA A 198 19.63 7.46 5.96
CA ALA A 198 19.29 8.85 6.17
C ALA A 198 18.09 8.91 7.13
N ARG A 199 18.34 9.35 8.37
CA ARG A 199 17.30 9.57 9.37
C ARG A 199 16.78 11.00 9.25
N PRO A 200 15.49 11.25 9.54
CA PRO A 200 14.99 12.61 9.66
C PRO A 200 15.80 13.37 10.71
N ASP A 201 16.01 14.66 10.49
CA ASP A 201 16.75 15.56 11.39
C ASP A 201 15.90 16.82 11.63
N GLY A 202 16.20 17.57 12.67
CA GLY A 202 15.54 18.84 12.97
C GLY A 202 14.01 18.72 13.16
N ASP A 203 13.25 19.46 12.36
CA ASP A 203 11.79 19.46 12.48
C ASP A 203 11.15 18.22 11.84
N SER A 204 11.78 17.61 10.84
CA SER A 204 11.30 16.34 10.25
C SER A 204 11.29 15.22 11.29
N GLU A 205 12.27 15.18 12.19
CA GLU A 205 12.35 14.17 13.25
C GLU A 205 11.18 14.33 14.23
N LYS A 206 10.89 15.56 14.67
CA LYS A 206 9.75 15.84 15.56
C LYS A 206 8.42 15.45 14.93
N ARG A 207 8.26 15.73 13.63
CA ARG A 207 7.04 15.39 12.87
C ARG A 207 6.88 13.89 12.70
N TYR A 208 7.98 13.18 12.46
CA TYR A 208 8.03 11.72 12.44
C TYR A 208 7.61 11.12 13.79
N GLU A 209 8.21 11.58 14.89
CA GLU A 209 7.93 11.07 16.24
C GLU A 209 6.46 11.25 16.65
N ILE A 210 5.79 12.29 16.14
CA ILE A 210 4.36 12.52 16.38
C ILE A 210 3.47 11.57 15.57
N LEU A 211 3.86 11.19 14.35
CA LEU A 211 3.03 10.35 13.47
C LEU A 211 3.26 8.85 13.65
N ARG A 212 4.48 8.43 14.01
CA ARG A 212 4.83 7.00 14.16
C ARG A 212 3.99 6.19 15.16
N PRO A 213 3.34 6.77 16.19
CA PRO A 213 2.39 6.01 17.03
C PRO A 213 1.08 5.70 16.32
N TYR A 214 0.73 6.43 15.26
CA TYR A 214 -0.53 6.28 14.55
C TYR A 214 -0.40 5.35 13.35
N ILE A 215 0.62 5.55 12.51
CA ILE A 215 0.78 4.85 11.23
C ILE A 215 2.22 4.38 11.04
N PRO A 216 2.42 3.29 10.28
CA PRO A 216 3.76 2.85 9.91
C PRO A 216 4.40 3.85 8.93
N ILE A 217 5.62 4.28 9.23
CA ILE A 217 6.41 5.18 8.37
C ILE A 217 7.78 4.54 8.16
N LEU A 218 8.08 4.21 6.90
CA LEU A 218 9.36 3.65 6.49
C LEU A 218 10.29 4.75 5.98
N HIS A 219 11.56 4.67 6.38
CA HIS A 219 12.60 5.54 5.83
C HIS A 219 13.22 4.89 4.59
N GLY A 220 13.42 5.67 3.52
CA GLY A 220 14.06 5.17 2.30
C GLY A 220 15.56 4.94 2.51
N HIS A 221 16.05 3.78 2.08
CA HIS A 221 17.47 3.55 1.79
C HIS A 221 17.66 3.68 0.27
N TRP A 222 18.75 4.31 -0.17
CA TRP A 222 19.22 4.46 -1.56
C TRP A 222 18.66 5.63 -2.40
N GLY A 223 19.47 6.68 -2.54
CA GLY A 223 19.94 7.09 -3.88
C GLY A 223 19.44 8.40 -4.48
N ASP A 224 18.19 8.81 -4.26
CA ASP A 224 17.68 10.08 -4.80
C ASP A 224 16.97 10.87 -3.70
N VAL A 225 17.74 11.79 -3.11
CA VAL A 225 17.32 12.97 -2.33
C VAL A 225 16.19 12.72 -1.32
N GLY A 226 16.53 12.33 -0.08
CA GLY A 226 15.86 12.80 1.16
C GLY A 226 14.33 12.72 1.27
N ILE A 227 13.65 11.89 0.48
CA ILE A 227 12.19 11.75 0.55
C ILE A 227 11.88 10.68 1.60
N LEU A 228 11.22 11.09 2.70
CA LEU A 228 10.33 10.19 3.43
C LEU A 228 9.34 9.63 2.41
N LYS A 229 9.57 8.41 1.93
CA LYS A 229 8.64 7.69 1.07
C LYS A 229 7.63 7.03 1.99
N LEU A 230 6.46 7.66 2.13
CA LEU A 230 5.34 7.10 2.87
C LEU A 230 5.06 5.64 2.50
N ILE A 231 4.78 4.85 3.56
CA ILE A 231 3.87 3.70 3.58
C ILE A 231 4.03 2.81 2.34
N ARG A 232 5.14 2.07 2.29
CA ARG A 232 5.08 0.76 1.65
C ARG A 232 4.35 -0.16 2.61
N THR A 233 3.08 -0.38 2.34
CA THR A 233 2.39 -1.52 2.91
C THR A 233 3.06 -2.76 2.35
N LEU A 234 3.75 -3.53 3.19
CA LEU A 234 4.48 -4.70 2.74
C LEU A 234 3.50 -5.81 2.34
N VAL A 235 3.28 -5.93 1.02
CA VAL A 235 2.69 -7.07 0.32
C VAL A 235 3.56 -7.30 -0.89
#